data_AF-A0A7C6PHH5-F1
#
_entry.id   AF-A0A7C6PHH5-F1
#
_cell.length_a   1.000
_cell.length_b   1.000
_cell.length_c   1.000
_cell.angle_alpha   90.00
_cell.angle_beta   90.00
_cell.angle_gamma   90.00
#
_symmetry.space_group_name_H-M   'P 1'
#
loop_
_entity.id
_entity.type
_entity.pdbx_description
1 polymer ?
#
loop_
_entity_poly.entity_id
_entity_poly.type
_entity_poly.pdbx_seq_one_letter_code
_entity_poly.pdbx_strand_id
1 'polypeptide(L)' 'MIPKTKEAIADLVVAGAFIAIGVSLPGSLLDKGFEAHLGGIAVGLGLGWLIKTFIYHSKGEKE' A
#
# COMPACT_ATOMS: atom_id res chain seq x y z
N MET A 1 -10.12 5.34 -13.12
CA MET A 1 -9.00 6.07 -13.75
C MET A 1 -7.69 5.52 -13.25
N ILE A 2 -6.70 5.38 -14.13
CA ILE A 2 -5.32 5.10 -13.74
C ILE A 2 -4.68 6.44 -13.38
N PRO A 3 -3.98 6.59 -12.25
CA PRO A 3 -3.41 7.86 -11.84
C PRO A 3 -2.30 8.31 -12.80
N LYS A 4 -2.36 9.56 -13.29
CA LYS A 4 -1.45 10.08 -14.32
C LYS A 4 -0.46 11.14 -13.82
N THR A 5 -0.62 11.62 -12.59
CA THR A 5 0.28 12.64 -12.03
C THR A 5 1.53 11.99 -11.42
N LYS A 6 2.63 12.75 -11.37
CA LYS A 6 3.89 12.26 -10.79
C LYS A 6 3.73 11.91 -9.32
N GLU A 7 2.96 12.71 -8.60
CA GLU A 7 2.64 12.47 -7.18
C GLU A 7 1.87 11.17 -7.01
N ALA A 8 0.88 10.90 -7.87
CA ALA A 8 0.07 9.69 -7.78
C ALA A 8 0.87 8.42 -8.08
N ILE A 9 1.81 8.49 -9.02
CA ILE A 9 2.72 7.39 -9.34
C ILE A 9 3.67 7.14 -8.17
N ALA A 10 4.24 8.20 -7.57
CA ALA A 10 5.10 8.06 -6.40
C ALA A 10 4.36 7.41 -5.22
N ASP A 11 3.13 7.86 -4.97
CA ASP A 11 2.26 7.31 -3.93
C ASP A 11 1.92 5.83 -4.20
N LEU A 12 1.67 5.45 -5.46
CA LEU A 12 1.46 4.05 -5.87
C LEU A 12 2.71 3.19 -5.64
N VAL A 13 3.90 3.72 -5.90
CA VAL A 13 5.19 3.02 -5.66
C VAL A 13 5.37 2.78 -4.16
N VAL A 14 5.07 3.76 -3.31
CA VAL A 14 5.14 3.61 -1.85
C VAL A 14 4.16 2.54 -1.38
N ALA A 15 2.90 2.60 -1.83
CA ALA A 15 1.90 1.60 -1.51
C ALA A 15 2.33 0.19 -1.93
N GLY A 16 2.83 0.05 -3.16
CA GLY A 16 3.34 -1.21 -3.70
C GLY A 16 4.55 -1.76 -2.91
N ALA A 17 5.47 -0.89 -2.50
CA ALA A 17 6.63 -1.29 -1.70
C ALA A 17 6.21 -1.87 -0.34
N PHE A 18 5.27 -1.23 0.36
CA PHE A 18 4.75 -1.73 1.63
C PHE A 18 4.03 -3.08 1.48
N ILE A 19 3.21 -3.25 0.43
CA ILE A 19 2.55 -4.52 0.14
C ILE A 19 3.59 -5.61 -0.17
N ALA A 20 4.57 -5.31 -1.03
CA ALA A 20 5.62 -6.26 -1.40
C ALA A 20 6.42 -6.72 -0.19
N ILE A 21 6.82 -5.79 0.69
CA ILE A 21 7.51 -6.12 1.95
C ILE A 21 6.62 -7.00 2.83
N GLY A 22 5.35 -6.61 2.99
CA GLY A 22 4.42 -7.33 3.85
C GLY A 22 4.11 -8.76 3.39
N VAL A 23 4.06 -8.99 2.07
CA VAL A 23 3.83 -10.32 1.47
C VAL A 23 5.11 -11.16 1.41
N SER A 24 6.28 -10.52 1.32
CA SER A 24 7.57 -11.21 1.21
C SER A 24 8.15 -11.61 2.57
N LEU A 25 7.63 -11.08 3.68
CA LEU A 25 8.04 -11.47 5.02
C LEU A 25 7.67 -12.95 5.27
N PRO A 26 8.65 -13.79 5.69
CA PRO A 26 8.39 -15.17 6.03
C PRO A 26 7.49 -15.28 7.28
N GLY A 27 6.75 -16.37 7.37
CA GLY A 27 5.64 -16.52 8.32
C GLY A 27 4.32 -16.23 7.62
N SER A 28 3.46 -17.25 7.54
CA SER A 28 2.11 -17.08 7.02
C SER A 28 1.43 -15.90 7.73
N LEU A 29 0.64 -15.07 7.04
CA LEU A 29 -0.23 -14.07 7.67
C LEU A 29 -1.16 -14.69 8.75
N LEU A 30 -1.27 -16.02 8.77
CA LEU A 30 -2.04 -16.82 9.72
C LEU A 30 -1.17 -17.49 10.82
N ASP A 31 0.17 -17.38 10.76
CA ASP A 31 1.07 -17.93 11.76
C ASP A 31 1.24 -16.94 12.93
N LYS A 32 1.39 -17.44 14.17
CA LYS A 32 1.42 -16.59 15.38
C LYS A 32 2.79 -15.95 15.65
N GLY A 33 3.62 -15.79 14.61
CA GLY A 33 4.97 -15.23 14.70
C GLY A 33 4.98 -13.70 14.64
N PHE A 34 6.00 -13.08 15.26
CA PHE A 34 6.22 -11.62 15.18
C PHE A 34 6.38 -11.13 13.73
N GLU A 35 7.00 -11.94 12.87
CA GLU A 35 7.17 -11.65 11.44
C GLU A 35 5.83 -11.55 10.70
N ALA A 36 4.85 -12.40 11.03
CA ALA A 36 3.50 -12.33 10.48
C ALA A 36 2.76 -11.06 10.92
N HIS A 37 3.03 -10.57 12.14
CA HIS A 37 2.48 -9.31 12.64
C HIS A 37 3.05 -8.11 11.89
N LEU A 38 4.38 -8.10 11.68
CA LEU A 38 5.06 -7.08 10.87
C LEU A 38 4.60 -7.13 9.40
N GLY A 39 4.43 -8.33 8.85
CA GLY A 39 3.90 -8.55 7.52
C GLY A 39 2.50 -7.97 7.38
N GLY A 40 1.61 -8.28 8.33
CA GLY A 40 0.24 -7.74 8.38
C GLY A 40 0.20 -6.21 8.49
N ILE A 41 1.04 -5.61 9.34
CA ILE A 41 1.16 -4.15 9.46
C ILE A 41 1.64 -3.54 8.15
N ALA A 42 2.68 -4.10 7.51
CA ALA A 42 3.20 -3.61 6.25
C ALA A 42 2.16 -3.70 5.12
N VAL A 43 1.45 -4.82 5.00
CA VAL A 43 0.34 -4.95 4.04
C VAL A 43 -0.76 -3.94 4.35
N GLY A 44 -1.14 -3.77 5.61
CA GLY A 44 -2.16 -2.82 6.04
C GLY A 44 -1.79 -1.36 5.72
N LEU A 45 -0.55 -0.97 5.98
CA LEU A 45 -0.02 0.36 5.62
C LEU A 45 -0.01 0.55 4.10
N GLY A 46 0.40 -0.46 3.34
CA GLY A 46 0.41 -0.40 1.88
C GLY A 46 -0.99 -0.24 1.29
N LEU A 47 -1.97 -1.02 1.77
CA LEU A 47 -3.37 -0.88 1.36
C LEU A 47 -3.96 0.47 1.77
N GLY A 48 -3.68 0.94 2.98
CA GLY A 48 -4.11 2.27 3.45
C GLY A 48 -3.54 3.39 2.59
N TRP A 49 -2.26 3.30 2.22
CA TRP A 49 -1.62 4.26 1.32
C TRP A 49 -2.27 4.24 -0.05
N LEU A 50 -2.57 3.05 -0.59
CA LEU A 50 -3.22 2.86 -1.88
C LEU A 50 -4.61 3.50 -1.92
N ILE A 51 -5.42 3.30 -0.87
CA ILE A 51 -6.74 3.94 -0.71
C ILE A 51 -6.59 5.46 -0.64
N LYS A 52 -5.64 5.98 0.15
CA LYS A 52 -5.33 7.42 0.22
C LYS A 52 -5.01 7.97 -1.16
N THR A 53 -4.15 7.30 -1.92
CA THR A 53 -3.76 7.70 -3.28
C THR A 53 -4.97 7.81 -4.19
N PHE A 54 -5.87 6.83 -4.16
CA PHE A 54 -7.12 6.86 -4.91
C PHE A 54 -8.03 8.01 -4.48
N ILE A 55 -8.22 8.25 -3.19
CA ILE A 55 -9.11 9.34 -2.72
C ILE A 55 -8.55 10.71 -3.12
N TYR A 56 -7.25 10.94 -2.92
CA TYR A 56 -6.62 12.23 -3.20
C TYR A 56 -6.52 12.51 -4.71
N HIS A 57 -6.06 11.54 -5.50
CA HIS A 57 -5.82 11.76 -6.93
C HIS A 57 -7.05 11.50 -7.80
N SER A 58 -8.06 10.78 -7.31
CA SER A 58 -9.35 10.68 -8.01
C SER A 58 -10.25 11.88 -7.76
N LYS A 59 -10.06 12.64 -6.67
CA LYS A 59 -10.77 13.91 -6.44
C LYS A 59 -10.11 15.11 -7.15
N GLY A 60 -8.84 15.00 -7.54
CA GLY A 60 -8.13 16.04 -8.29
C GLY A 60 -8.55 16.22 -9.76
N GLU A 61 -9.45 15.39 -10.30
CA GLU A 61 -10.08 15.61 -11.62
C GLU A 61 -11.32 16.53 -11.57
N LYS A 62 -11.58 17.20 -10.44
CA LYS A 62 -12.70 18.15 -10.28
C LYS A 62 -12.31 19.63 -10.29
N GLU A 63 -11.08 19.97 -10.68
CA GLU A 63 -10.72 21.38 -10.96
C GLU A 63 -10.54 21.64 -12.46
#